data_AF-U9TZA8-F1
#
_entry.id   AF-U9TZA8-F1
#
_cell.length_a   1.000
_cell.length_b   1.000
_cell.length_c   1.000
_cell.angle_alpha   90.00
_cell.angle_beta   90.00
_cell.angle_gamma   90.00
#
_symmetry.space_group_name_H-M   'P 1'
#
loop_
_entity.id
_entity.type
_entity.pdbx_description
1 polymer ?
#
loop_
_entity_poly.entity_id
_entity_poly.type
_entity_poly.pdbx_seq_one_letter_code
_entity_poly.pdbx_strand_id
1 'polypeptide(L)'
;GLYLVASGATWEAIDTLSSIGYSACAKTVMDYQKKIQLNHITKIEDHFLEKGDCLHIYNIDDYHDIHEKRRPDTVTTSTAKHFSTCVAKPVMECFAVPIVFNGVSVHNPNNVEAPRICWYLLNKYTGNFDITYTERQIYWISQGYQNANTFDRIELLTIHCYDDAIAERKDERSMKDLQLIGFKEQHLHSMQDYLNALQMILTISRKTEYLDNYVAPIVADWPGQLFIRKALTHLHALGLQSAIPKEIESFIPMLGPLHLSLNSREHVMIIHHSFFEQMFHFVFGKNKKLAKKPKPWRINLLLELARSGWVKIKNEVMQKFGSTCKDVEYRTVIDLLDNLIPATLDVYAVLFRSGSFEEYVETVFRIWTFALRWKRKNYNKAPLIFLSDLFYWQDNHHPFADAIKNYLPCFNDYYVENTHSRIRANTSSNATAETIIKQAYVIGIINIIILIFHYILFVTYS
;
A
#
# COMPACT_ATOMS: atom_id res chain seq x y z
N GLY A 1 -9.44 30.04 -0.12
CA GLY A 1 -8.95 29.99 1.29
C GLY A 1 -8.15 28.72 1.52
N LEU A 2 -8.71 27.71 2.18
CA LEU A 2 -8.01 26.46 2.51
C LEU A 2 -7.41 25.73 1.30
N TYR A 3 -8.16 25.67 0.20
CA TYR A 3 -7.67 25.10 -1.06
C TYR A 3 -6.39 25.79 -1.53
N LEU A 4 -6.37 27.13 -1.52
CA LEU A 4 -5.20 27.91 -1.94
C LEU A 4 -3.98 27.60 -1.07
N VAL A 5 -4.15 27.48 0.26
CA VAL A 5 -3.06 27.06 1.16
C VAL A 5 -2.56 25.66 0.80
N ALA A 6 -3.48 24.71 0.57
CA ALA A 6 -3.12 23.35 0.19
C ALA A 6 -2.45 23.25 -1.20
N SER A 7 -2.71 24.22 -2.08
CA SER A 7 -2.03 24.36 -3.37
C SER A 7 -0.72 25.16 -3.29
N GLY A 8 -0.24 25.49 -2.10
CA GLY A 8 1.02 26.21 -1.88
C GLY A 8 0.96 27.73 -2.13
N ALA A 9 -0.22 28.33 -2.17
CA ALA A 9 -0.36 29.78 -2.26
C ALA A 9 0.17 30.47 -0.99
N THR A 10 0.87 31.60 -1.16
CA THR A 10 1.34 32.40 -0.03
C THR A 10 0.18 33.13 0.66
N TRP A 11 0.38 33.57 1.90
CA TRP A 11 -0.63 34.34 2.62
C TRP A 11 -0.97 35.66 1.90
N GLU A 12 0.03 36.30 1.28
CA GLU A 12 -0.17 37.50 0.46
C GLU A 12 -1.03 37.20 -0.78
N ALA A 13 -0.81 36.06 -1.43
CA ALA A 13 -1.64 35.63 -2.55
C ALA A 13 -3.10 35.38 -2.10
N ILE A 14 -3.30 34.79 -0.92
CA ILE A 14 -4.62 34.54 -0.34
C ILE A 14 -5.32 35.84 0.02
N ASP A 15 -4.62 36.79 0.65
CA ASP A 15 -5.17 38.11 0.99
C ASP A 15 -5.46 38.94 -0.26
N THR A 16 -4.63 38.84 -1.30
CA THR A 16 -4.89 39.44 -2.60
C THR A 16 -6.15 38.87 -3.22
N LEU A 17 -6.30 37.53 -3.27
CA LEU A 17 -7.52 36.89 -3.77
C LEU A 17 -8.73 37.22 -2.89
N SER A 18 -8.54 37.47 -1.60
CA SER A 18 -9.59 37.90 -0.71
C SER A 18 -10.05 39.32 -0.98
N SER A 19 -9.13 40.25 -1.27
CA SER A 19 -9.47 41.66 -1.54
C SER A 19 -10.25 41.82 -2.84
N ILE A 20 -10.06 40.92 -3.80
CA ILE A 20 -10.85 40.84 -5.05
C ILE A 20 -12.09 39.93 -4.94
N GLY A 21 -12.41 39.40 -3.74
CA GLY A 21 -13.65 38.66 -3.47
C GLY A 21 -13.65 37.16 -3.82
N TYR A 22 -12.52 36.58 -4.21
CA TYR A 22 -12.41 35.16 -4.62
C TYR A 22 -11.94 34.22 -3.50
N SER A 23 -11.57 34.75 -2.33
CA SER A 23 -11.15 33.94 -1.17
C SER A 23 -11.53 34.60 0.16
N ALA A 24 -11.51 33.81 1.24
CA ALA A 24 -11.36 34.35 2.60
C ALA A 24 -9.93 34.87 2.81
N CYS A 25 -9.77 35.85 3.71
CA CYS A 25 -8.47 36.40 4.07
C CYS A 25 -7.63 35.37 4.86
N ALA A 26 -6.32 35.56 4.86
CA ALA A 26 -5.35 34.69 5.52
C ALA A 26 -5.70 34.48 6.99
N LYS A 27 -6.13 35.54 7.70
CA LYS A 27 -6.55 35.45 9.10
C LYS A 27 -7.71 34.47 9.30
N THR A 28 -8.78 34.60 8.52
CA THR A 28 -9.93 33.68 8.59
C THR A 28 -9.53 32.24 8.27
N VAL A 29 -8.64 32.06 7.28
CA VAL A 29 -8.13 30.73 6.92
C VAL A 29 -7.34 30.11 8.08
N MET A 30 -6.43 30.86 8.71
CA MET A 30 -5.66 30.40 9.87
C MET A 30 -6.54 30.07 11.07
N ASP A 31 -7.53 30.90 11.38
CA ASP A 31 -8.46 30.65 12.48
C ASP A 31 -9.29 29.38 12.24
N TYR A 32 -9.68 29.14 10.97
CA TYR A 32 -10.36 27.91 10.60
C TYR A 32 -9.43 26.68 10.68
N GLN A 33 -8.16 26.78 10.28
CA GLN A 33 -7.19 25.70 10.46
C GLN A 33 -6.99 25.33 11.94
N LYS A 34 -6.96 26.32 12.84
CA LYS A 34 -6.92 26.06 14.30
C LYS A 34 -8.17 25.32 14.78
N LYS A 35 -9.36 25.72 14.29
CA LYS A 35 -10.62 25.04 14.63
C LYS A 35 -10.63 23.59 14.15
N ILE A 36 -10.11 23.32 12.95
CA ILE A 36 -9.91 21.97 12.42
C ILE A 36 -9.08 21.13 13.39
N GLN A 37 -7.95 21.67 13.87
CA GLN A 37 -7.05 20.96 14.77
C GLN A 37 -7.71 20.64 16.11
N LEU A 38 -8.38 21.63 16.71
CA LEU A 38 -9.06 21.47 18.00
C LEU A 38 -10.19 20.43 17.94
N ASN A 39 -10.91 20.38 16.83
CA ASN A 39 -12.07 19.49 16.66
C ASN A 39 -11.72 18.16 15.97
N HIS A 40 -10.44 17.91 15.66
CA HIS A 40 -10.03 16.76 14.85
C HIS A 40 -10.47 15.44 15.49
N ILE A 41 -10.14 15.24 16.77
CA ILE A 41 -10.47 14.01 17.50
C ILE A 41 -11.99 13.79 17.54
N THR A 42 -12.78 14.82 17.87
CA THR A 42 -14.24 14.73 17.89
C THR A 42 -14.81 14.34 16.53
N LYS A 43 -14.29 14.91 15.44
CA LYS A 43 -14.72 14.54 14.09
C LYS A 43 -14.42 13.07 13.76
N ILE A 44 -13.27 12.56 14.20
CA ILE A 44 -12.93 11.14 14.02
C ILE A 44 -13.86 10.27 14.88
N GLU A 45 -14.13 10.65 16.13
CA GLU A 45 -15.10 9.98 17.00
C GLU A 45 -16.49 9.93 16.34
N ASP A 46 -16.99 11.05 15.84
CA ASP A 46 -18.27 11.13 15.11
C ASP A 46 -18.31 10.21 13.89
N HIS A 47 -17.21 10.15 13.12
CA HIS A 47 -17.10 9.24 11.97
C HIS A 47 -17.27 7.78 12.37
N PHE A 48 -16.63 7.33 13.45
CA PHE A 48 -16.76 5.94 13.92
C PHE A 48 -18.07 5.67 14.65
N LEU A 49 -18.75 6.69 15.18
CA LEU A 49 -20.12 6.55 15.65
C LEU A 49 -21.11 6.38 14.48
N GLU A 50 -20.89 7.08 13.37
CA GLU A 50 -21.75 6.99 12.18
C GLU A 50 -21.47 5.74 11.35
N LYS A 51 -20.20 5.38 11.16
CA LYS A 51 -19.76 4.30 10.25
C LYS A 51 -19.21 3.08 10.96
N GLY A 52 -19.27 3.01 12.29
CA GLY A 52 -18.66 1.94 13.10
C GLY A 52 -19.05 0.52 12.70
N ASP A 53 -20.26 0.34 12.16
CA ASP A 53 -20.74 -0.95 11.66
C ASP A 53 -20.05 -1.42 10.37
N CYS A 54 -19.27 -0.57 9.70
CA CYS A 54 -18.49 -0.93 8.52
C CYS A 54 -17.11 -1.50 8.90
N LEU A 55 -16.59 -2.40 8.07
CA LEU A 55 -15.18 -2.78 8.13
C LEU A 55 -14.31 -1.57 7.78
N HIS A 56 -13.33 -1.29 8.63
CA HIS A 56 -12.33 -0.24 8.38
C HIS A 56 -10.96 -0.85 8.12
N ILE A 57 -10.33 -0.43 7.03
CA ILE A 57 -8.95 -0.82 6.73
C ILE A 57 -8.01 0.25 7.27
N TYR A 58 -7.05 -0.16 8.08
CA TYR A 58 -6.05 0.71 8.68
C TYR A 58 -4.71 0.59 7.97
N ASN A 59 -3.97 1.69 7.97
CA ASN A 59 -2.54 1.67 7.70
C ASN A 59 -1.82 2.35 8.86
N ILE A 60 -0.68 1.78 9.26
CA ILE A 60 0.25 2.40 10.21
C ILE A 60 1.62 2.36 9.57
N ASP A 61 2.22 3.53 9.39
CA ASP A 61 3.51 3.64 8.71
C ASP A 61 4.35 4.83 9.18
N ASP A 62 5.65 4.78 8.95
CA ASP A 62 6.58 5.83 9.33
C ASP A 62 6.69 6.92 8.28
N TYR A 63 6.35 8.14 8.68
CA TYR A 63 6.63 9.34 7.90
C TYR A 63 8.02 9.85 8.27
N HIS A 64 8.86 10.00 7.25
CA HIS A 64 10.12 10.72 7.33
C HIS A 64 9.97 12.09 6.68
N ASP A 65 10.36 13.13 7.42
CA ASP A 65 10.41 14.50 6.89
C ASP A 65 11.61 14.71 5.96
N ILE A 66 11.57 14.10 4.77
CA ILE A 66 12.66 14.13 3.79
C ILE A 66 12.52 15.36 2.90
N HIS A 67 12.87 16.53 3.44
CA HIS A 67 13.12 17.75 2.65
C HIS A 67 14.63 18.01 2.44
N GLU A 68 15.44 16.97 2.60
CA GLU A 68 16.88 17.08 2.78
C GLU A 68 17.57 17.82 1.63
N LYS A 69 18.21 18.96 1.95
CA LYS A 69 19.31 19.47 1.14
C LYS A 69 20.44 18.44 1.21
N ARG A 70 20.59 17.61 0.18
CA ARG A 70 21.72 16.65 0.03
C ARG A 70 23.12 17.29 0.02
N ARG A 71 23.23 18.62 0.09
CA ARG A 71 24.47 19.35 0.32
C ARG A 71 24.31 20.24 1.55
N PRO A 72 25.10 20.06 2.61
CA PRO A 72 25.16 20.99 3.72
C PRO A 72 25.74 22.31 3.23
N ASP A 73 24.95 23.37 3.30
CA ASP A 73 25.40 24.77 3.13
C ASP A 73 25.61 25.47 4.47
N THR A 74 25.35 24.78 5.58
CA THR A 74 25.52 25.27 6.96
C THR A 74 25.99 24.16 7.90
N VAL A 75 26.63 24.53 9.02
CA VAL A 75 27.29 23.63 10.00
C VAL A 75 26.29 22.93 10.94
N THR A 76 24.98 23.09 10.73
CA THR A 76 23.93 22.49 11.56
C THR A 76 23.43 21.18 10.95
N THR A 77 23.64 20.07 11.67
CA THR A 77 23.03 18.77 11.35
C THR A 77 21.51 18.86 11.56
N SER A 78 20.71 18.83 10.50
CA SER A 78 19.26 18.67 10.62
C SER A 78 18.95 17.22 11.03
N THR A 79 18.46 17.00 12.25
CA THR A 79 17.92 15.70 12.65
C THR A 79 16.61 15.46 11.90
N ALA A 80 16.51 14.36 11.15
CA ALA A 80 15.26 13.95 10.51
C ALA A 80 14.19 13.72 11.60
N LYS A 81 12.99 14.25 11.40
CA LYS A 81 11.85 14.01 12.29
C LYS A 81 11.10 12.79 11.83
N HIS A 82 10.75 11.94 12.79
CA HIS A 82 10.08 10.67 12.56
C HIS A 82 8.67 10.73 13.17
N PHE A 83 7.68 10.38 12.36
CA PHE A 83 6.29 10.35 12.80
C PHE A 83 5.68 8.99 12.49
N SER A 84 4.82 8.49 13.38
CA SER A 84 3.88 7.43 13.03
C SER A 84 2.61 8.06 12.47
N THR A 85 2.21 7.63 11.29
CA THR A 85 0.93 7.99 10.68
C THR A 85 -0.04 6.84 10.85
N CYS A 86 -1.28 7.13 11.24
CA CYS A 86 -2.37 6.16 11.20
C CYS A 86 -3.52 6.74 10.38
N VAL A 87 -3.92 6.02 9.34
CA VAL A 87 -5.11 6.33 8.54
C VAL A 87 -6.07 5.14 8.55
N ALA A 88 -7.36 5.42 8.38
CA ALA A 88 -8.40 4.41 8.27
C ALA A 88 -9.37 4.75 7.14
N LYS A 89 -9.82 3.75 6.40
CA LYS A 89 -10.82 3.91 5.34
C LYS A 89 -11.97 2.91 5.54
N PRO A 90 -13.24 3.34 5.56
CA PRO A 90 -14.36 2.43 5.62
C PRO A 90 -14.56 1.71 4.27
N VAL A 91 -14.95 0.45 4.34
CA VAL A 91 -15.44 -0.33 3.22
C VAL A 91 -16.98 -0.28 3.26
N MET A 92 -17.57 0.68 2.57
CA MET A 92 -18.98 1.09 2.74
C MET A 92 -20.01 -0.05 2.57
N GLU A 93 -19.69 -1.10 1.82
CA GLU A 93 -20.58 -2.23 1.57
C GLU A 93 -20.21 -3.49 2.38
N CYS A 94 -19.18 -3.41 3.23
CA CYS A 94 -18.73 -4.52 4.07
C CYS A 94 -18.97 -4.19 5.53
N PHE A 95 -19.78 -5.00 6.21
CA PHE A 95 -19.95 -4.88 7.67
C PHE A 95 -18.66 -5.23 8.42
N ALA A 96 -18.54 -4.70 9.63
CA ALA A 96 -17.50 -5.04 10.58
C ALA A 96 -17.49 -6.56 10.81
N VAL A 97 -16.31 -7.15 10.77
CA VAL A 97 -16.14 -8.61 10.85
C VAL A 97 -15.82 -8.98 12.28
N PRO A 98 -16.53 -9.94 12.91
CA PRO A 98 -16.25 -10.31 14.29
C PRO A 98 -14.89 -11.01 14.42
N ILE A 99 -14.23 -10.87 15.58
CA ILE A 99 -12.98 -11.58 15.91
C ILE A 99 -13.24 -13.09 16.04
N VAL A 100 -14.41 -13.47 16.57
CA VAL A 100 -14.82 -14.88 16.69
C VAL A 100 -16.14 -15.07 15.98
N PHE A 101 -16.18 -15.97 15.01
CA PHE A 101 -17.39 -16.35 14.27
C PHE A 101 -17.62 -17.85 14.39
N ASN A 102 -18.82 -18.26 14.82
CA ASN A 102 -19.17 -19.68 15.05
C ASN A 102 -18.14 -20.46 15.90
N GLY A 103 -17.56 -19.80 16.92
CA GLY A 103 -16.53 -20.39 17.78
C GLY A 103 -15.12 -20.46 17.17
N VAL A 104 -14.94 -20.02 15.92
CA VAL A 104 -13.64 -19.91 15.25
C VAL A 104 -13.12 -18.49 15.42
N SER A 105 -11.94 -18.36 16.01
CA SER A 105 -11.21 -17.09 16.06
C SER A 105 -10.59 -16.77 14.70
N VAL A 106 -10.56 -15.49 14.33
CA VAL A 106 -9.79 -14.95 13.22
C VAL A 106 -8.28 -15.15 13.43
N HIS A 107 -7.83 -15.25 14.68
CA HIS A 107 -6.43 -15.55 14.99
C HIS A 107 -6.19 -17.05 14.92
N ASN A 108 -5.25 -17.42 14.05
CA ASN A 108 -4.78 -18.79 13.98
C ASN A 108 -4.07 -19.17 15.29
N PRO A 109 -4.52 -20.21 16.03
CA PRO A 109 -3.88 -20.62 17.29
C PRO A 109 -2.43 -21.07 17.10
N ASN A 110 -2.08 -21.54 15.91
CA ASN A 110 -0.72 -21.96 15.55
C ASN A 110 0.11 -20.82 14.93
N ASN A 111 -0.45 -19.60 14.85
CA ASN A 111 0.11 -18.40 14.22
C ASN A 111 0.40 -18.55 12.72
N VAL A 112 1.38 -19.36 12.33
CA VAL A 112 1.73 -19.64 10.92
C VAL A 112 1.86 -21.16 10.72
N GLU A 113 1.02 -21.72 9.85
CA GLU A 113 0.89 -23.16 9.67
C GLU A 113 1.51 -23.65 8.35
N ALA A 114 2.78 -24.03 8.42
CA ALA A 114 3.49 -24.62 7.28
C ALA A 114 2.75 -25.82 6.65
N PRO A 115 2.14 -26.77 7.42
CA PRO A 115 1.38 -27.87 6.82
C PRO A 115 0.23 -27.41 5.92
N ARG A 116 -0.52 -26.37 6.33
CA ARG A 116 -1.62 -25.83 5.52
C ARG A 116 -1.11 -25.24 4.21
N ILE A 117 -0.02 -24.47 4.26
CA ILE A 117 0.58 -23.89 3.06
C ILE A 117 1.06 -24.99 2.11
N CYS A 118 1.75 -26.00 2.64
CA CYS A 118 2.17 -27.16 1.84
C CYS A 118 0.97 -27.89 1.23
N TRP A 119 -0.12 -28.04 1.97
CA TRP A 119 -1.35 -28.65 1.45
C TRP A 119 -1.90 -27.85 0.27
N TYR A 120 -2.01 -26.53 0.37
CA TYR A 120 -2.47 -25.68 -0.73
C TYR A 120 -1.52 -25.74 -1.94
N LEU A 121 -0.21 -25.73 -1.70
CA LEU A 121 0.78 -25.88 -2.76
C LEU A 121 0.58 -27.19 -3.53
N LEU A 122 0.40 -28.31 -2.82
CA LEU A 122 0.30 -29.64 -3.41
C LEU A 122 -1.09 -30.00 -3.96
N ASN A 123 -2.16 -29.42 -3.43
CA ASN A 123 -3.53 -29.82 -3.80
C ASN A 123 -4.26 -28.75 -4.62
N LYS A 124 -3.99 -27.45 -4.40
CA LYS A 124 -4.65 -26.36 -5.14
C LYS A 124 -3.77 -25.81 -6.26
N TYR A 125 -2.46 -25.67 -6.03
CA TYR A 125 -1.54 -24.99 -6.95
C TYR A 125 -0.59 -25.91 -7.71
N THR A 126 -0.71 -27.23 -7.54
CA THR A 126 0.03 -28.22 -8.34
C THR A 126 -0.24 -28.01 -9.84
N GLY A 127 0.81 -28.08 -10.66
CA GLY A 127 0.72 -27.80 -12.10
C GLY A 127 0.74 -26.31 -12.44
N ASN A 128 0.18 -25.42 -11.60
CA ASN A 128 0.12 -23.99 -11.91
C ASN A 128 1.51 -23.36 -11.96
N PHE A 129 2.42 -23.78 -11.08
CA PHE A 129 3.80 -23.29 -11.04
C PHE A 129 4.76 -24.05 -11.96
N ASP A 130 4.29 -25.11 -12.63
CA ASP A 130 5.08 -25.88 -13.60
C ASP A 130 5.10 -25.21 -14.98
N ILE A 131 4.14 -24.32 -15.23
CA ILE A 131 4.04 -23.49 -16.45
C ILE A 131 4.46 -22.05 -16.17
N THR A 132 4.78 -21.32 -17.24
CA THR A 132 5.21 -19.93 -17.11
C THR A 132 4.06 -19.03 -16.65
N TYR A 133 4.38 -17.88 -16.08
CA TYR A 133 3.36 -16.90 -15.70
C TYR A 133 2.56 -16.42 -16.91
N THR A 134 3.23 -16.17 -18.04
CA THR A 134 2.54 -15.80 -19.28
C THR A 134 1.58 -16.90 -19.77
N GLU A 135 2.00 -18.17 -19.73
CA GLU A 135 1.12 -19.30 -20.07
C GLU A 135 -0.08 -19.40 -19.11
N ARG A 136 0.18 -19.19 -17.81
CA ARG A 136 -0.85 -19.16 -16.78
C ARG A 136 -1.84 -18.02 -16.98
N GLN A 137 -1.37 -16.85 -17.40
CA GLN A 137 -2.20 -15.71 -17.74
C GLN A 137 -3.11 -15.99 -18.94
N ILE A 138 -2.60 -16.66 -19.98
CA ILE A 138 -3.41 -17.11 -21.12
C ILE A 138 -4.50 -18.08 -20.66
N TYR A 139 -4.16 -19.00 -19.76
CA TYR A 139 -5.14 -19.90 -19.16
C TYR A 139 -6.23 -19.12 -18.42
N TRP A 140 -5.89 -18.14 -17.56
CA TRP A 140 -6.90 -17.31 -16.90
C TRP A 140 -7.83 -16.64 -17.91
N ILE A 141 -7.27 -16.04 -18.97
CA ILE A 141 -8.06 -15.40 -20.04
C ILE A 141 -9.01 -16.40 -20.69
N SER A 142 -8.55 -17.62 -20.97
CA SER A 142 -9.38 -18.70 -21.52
C SER A 142 -10.51 -19.15 -20.58
N GLN A 143 -10.35 -18.95 -19.26
CA GLN A 143 -11.36 -19.24 -18.24
C GLN A 143 -12.30 -18.05 -17.99
N GLY A 144 -12.21 -16.99 -18.80
CA GLY A 144 -13.08 -15.82 -18.69
C GLY A 144 -12.54 -14.69 -17.82
N TYR A 145 -11.24 -14.69 -17.48
CA TYR A 145 -10.59 -13.51 -16.89
C TYR A 145 -10.62 -12.34 -17.88
N GLN A 146 -11.42 -11.30 -17.60
CA GLN A 146 -11.62 -10.17 -18.52
C GLN A 146 -10.84 -8.89 -18.16
N ASN A 147 -10.01 -8.90 -17.12
CA ASN A 147 -9.34 -7.69 -16.60
C ASN A 147 -8.09 -7.24 -17.38
N ALA A 148 -7.85 -7.78 -18.58
CA ALA A 148 -6.65 -7.44 -19.37
C ALA A 148 -6.60 -5.97 -19.84
N ASN A 149 -7.75 -5.27 -19.86
CA ASN A 149 -7.87 -3.88 -20.35
C ASN A 149 -8.48 -2.90 -19.33
N THR A 150 -8.53 -3.26 -18.04
CA THR A 150 -9.19 -2.44 -17.00
C THR A 150 -8.45 -1.11 -16.75
N PHE A 151 -7.14 -1.09 -16.96
CA PHE A 151 -6.26 0.05 -16.68
C PHE A 151 -5.46 0.45 -17.91
N ASP A 152 -5.31 1.76 -18.13
CA ASP A 152 -4.49 2.26 -19.22
C ASP A 152 -2.99 2.10 -18.92
N ARG A 153 -2.15 2.10 -19.96
CA ARG A 153 -0.71 1.86 -19.81
C ARG A 153 0.01 2.95 -19.00
N ILE A 154 -0.45 4.20 -19.05
CA ILE A 154 0.11 5.28 -18.24
C ILE A 154 -0.18 5.03 -16.76
N GLU A 155 -1.39 4.63 -16.41
CA GLU A 155 -1.74 4.24 -15.03
C GLU A 155 -0.87 3.10 -14.51
N LEU A 156 -0.68 2.05 -15.31
CA LEU A 156 0.16 0.91 -14.93
C LEU A 156 1.63 1.32 -14.68
N LEU A 157 2.13 2.30 -15.42
CA LEU A 157 3.49 2.81 -15.25
C LEU A 157 3.64 3.77 -14.06
N THR A 158 2.57 4.46 -13.67
CA THR A 158 2.56 5.52 -12.64
C THR A 158 1.99 5.06 -11.29
N ILE A 159 1.83 3.75 -11.06
CA ILE A 159 1.31 3.19 -9.80
C ILE A 159 2.03 3.65 -8.52
N HIS A 160 3.32 4.00 -8.61
CA HIS A 160 4.16 4.50 -7.52
C HIS A 160 4.38 6.02 -7.60
N CYS A 161 3.54 6.71 -8.36
CA CYS A 161 3.49 8.15 -8.44
C CYS A 161 2.31 8.66 -7.61
N TYR A 162 2.60 9.64 -6.75
CA TYR A 162 1.68 10.22 -5.77
C TYR A 162 1.56 11.74 -5.94
N ASP A 163 1.89 12.23 -7.14
CA ASP A 163 1.77 13.64 -7.49
C ASP A 163 0.29 14.02 -7.58
N ASP A 164 -0.08 15.16 -6.98
CA ASP A 164 -1.45 15.67 -6.94
C ASP A 164 -2.00 15.98 -8.36
N ALA A 165 -1.12 16.16 -9.35
CA ALA A 165 -1.51 16.32 -10.75
C ALA A 165 -2.04 15.02 -11.39
N ILE A 166 -1.73 13.86 -10.80
CA ILE A 166 -2.33 12.60 -11.22
C ILE A 166 -3.66 12.49 -10.48
N ALA A 167 -4.75 12.88 -11.16
CA ALA A 167 -6.10 12.65 -10.66
C ALA A 167 -6.23 11.22 -10.11
N GLU A 168 -6.96 11.05 -9.01
CA GLU A 168 -7.40 9.73 -8.53
C GLU A 168 -8.30 9.13 -9.61
N ARG A 169 -7.72 8.53 -10.65
CA ARG A 169 -8.43 8.18 -11.90
C ARG A 169 -9.47 7.09 -11.70
N LYS A 170 -9.43 6.39 -10.57
CA LYS A 170 -10.26 5.22 -10.29
C LYS A 170 -10.63 5.14 -8.80
N ASP A 171 -11.81 4.58 -8.54
CA ASP A 171 -12.41 4.50 -7.20
C ASP A 171 -11.55 3.73 -6.19
N GLU A 172 -10.81 2.70 -6.59
CA GLU A 172 -10.01 1.88 -5.67
C GLU A 172 -8.83 2.64 -5.05
N ARG A 173 -8.35 3.68 -5.75
CA ARG A 173 -7.30 4.59 -5.27
C ARG A 173 -7.87 5.92 -4.78
N SER A 174 -9.19 6.05 -4.67
CA SER A 174 -9.77 7.28 -4.16
C SER A 174 -9.39 7.51 -2.70
N MET A 175 -9.06 8.74 -2.35
CA MET A 175 -8.83 9.20 -0.98
C MET A 175 -10.13 9.67 -0.31
N LYS A 176 -11.27 9.56 -1.00
CA LYS A 176 -12.60 9.85 -0.44
C LYS A 176 -12.85 8.98 0.79
N ASP A 177 -13.49 9.57 1.80
CA ASP A 177 -13.83 8.94 3.09
C ASP A 177 -12.62 8.48 3.94
N LEU A 178 -11.37 8.68 3.49
CA LEU A 178 -10.18 8.37 4.28
C LEU A 178 -10.09 9.29 5.50
N GLN A 179 -9.91 8.70 6.66
CA GLN A 179 -9.69 9.39 7.92
C GLN A 179 -8.20 9.34 8.31
N LEU A 180 -7.62 10.50 8.61
CA LEU A 180 -6.37 10.57 9.36
C LEU A 180 -6.71 10.38 10.84
N ILE A 181 -6.38 9.22 11.40
CA ILE A 181 -6.68 8.86 12.79
C ILE A 181 -5.73 9.54 13.76
N GLY A 182 -4.46 9.61 13.38
CA GLY A 182 -3.45 10.27 14.18
C GLY A 182 -2.14 10.41 13.43
N PHE A 183 -1.40 11.44 13.82
CA PHE A 183 -0.06 11.72 13.30
C PHE A 183 0.79 12.20 14.47
N LYS A 184 1.74 11.37 14.90
CA LYS A 184 2.46 11.56 16.16
C LYS A 184 3.95 11.44 15.93
N GLU A 185 4.72 12.36 16.52
CA GLU A 185 6.18 12.26 16.54
C GLU A 185 6.61 11.05 17.39
N GLN A 186 7.01 9.98 16.69
CA GLN A 186 7.54 8.75 17.26
C GLN A 186 8.12 7.87 16.15
N HIS A 187 8.98 6.95 16.53
CA HIS A 187 9.52 5.93 15.65
C HIS A 187 8.58 4.72 15.54
N LEU A 188 8.86 3.82 14.60
CA LEU A 188 8.19 2.52 14.43
C LEU A 188 9.24 1.40 14.29
N HIS A 189 10.16 1.30 15.26
CA HIS A 189 11.33 0.40 15.18
C HIS A 189 11.24 -0.80 16.14
N SER A 190 10.26 -0.82 17.04
CA SER A 190 10.09 -1.86 18.05
C SER A 190 8.62 -2.26 18.24
N MET A 191 8.39 -3.38 18.92
CA MET A 191 7.03 -3.79 19.34
C MET A 191 6.34 -2.74 20.21
N GLN A 192 7.09 -2.09 21.11
CA GLN A 192 6.53 -1.05 21.98
C GLN A 192 6.11 0.19 21.19
N ASP A 193 6.89 0.56 20.17
CA ASP A 193 6.55 1.67 19.28
C ASP A 193 5.23 1.43 18.55
N TYR A 194 5.03 0.22 18.02
CA TYR A 194 3.77 -0.17 17.39
C TYR A 194 2.61 -0.22 18.38
N LEU A 195 2.80 -0.76 19.59
CA LEU A 195 1.77 -0.70 20.65
C LEU A 195 1.38 0.73 20.99
N ASN A 196 2.36 1.65 21.04
CA ASN A 196 2.12 3.08 21.25
C ASN A 196 1.38 3.72 20.07
N ALA A 197 1.67 3.31 18.83
CA ALA A 197 0.97 3.77 17.64
C ALA A 197 -0.50 3.31 17.63
N LEU A 198 -0.75 2.05 18.00
CA LEU A 198 -2.09 1.47 18.08
C LEU A 198 -2.98 2.17 19.11
N GLN A 199 -2.40 2.85 20.12
CA GLN A 199 -3.18 3.66 21.05
C GLN A 199 -3.94 4.79 20.37
N MET A 200 -3.51 5.27 19.19
CA MET A 200 -4.27 6.26 18.41
C MET A 200 -5.65 5.70 18.05
N ILE A 201 -5.72 4.43 17.65
CA ILE A 201 -6.97 3.74 17.29
C ILE A 201 -7.76 3.37 18.56
N LEU A 202 -7.08 2.77 19.55
CA LEU A 202 -7.73 2.29 20.77
C LEU A 202 -8.36 3.42 21.59
N THR A 203 -7.77 4.62 21.60
CA THR A 203 -8.33 5.76 22.33
C THR A 203 -9.70 6.16 21.76
N ILE A 204 -9.88 6.10 20.45
CA ILE A 204 -11.17 6.35 19.79
C ILE A 204 -12.11 5.19 20.11
N SER A 205 -11.64 3.95 19.97
CA SER A 205 -12.46 2.76 20.23
C SER A 205 -12.99 2.69 21.66
N ARG A 206 -12.27 3.18 22.67
CA ARG A 206 -12.76 3.21 24.06
C ARG A 206 -13.95 4.15 24.27
N LYS A 207 -14.18 5.09 23.35
CA LYS A 207 -15.30 6.04 23.41
C LYS A 207 -16.46 5.65 22.51
N THR A 208 -16.19 4.97 21.40
CA THR A 208 -17.18 4.64 20.39
C THR A 208 -17.53 3.14 20.36
N GLU A 209 -16.75 2.30 21.06
CA GLU A 209 -16.94 0.85 21.21
C GLU A 209 -16.94 0.04 19.89
N TYR A 210 -16.64 0.66 18.75
CA TYR A 210 -16.74 0.05 17.42
C TYR A 210 -15.79 -1.14 17.15
N LEU A 211 -14.71 -1.31 17.92
CA LEU A 211 -13.83 -2.49 17.83
C LEU A 211 -14.15 -3.57 18.87
N ASP A 212 -15.18 -3.41 19.71
CA ASP A 212 -15.50 -4.42 20.70
C ASP A 212 -15.94 -5.73 20.01
N ASN A 213 -15.05 -6.73 20.06
CA ASN A 213 -15.16 -8.01 19.36
C ASN A 213 -15.13 -7.94 17.82
N TYR A 214 -14.64 -6.84 17.22
CA TYR A 214 -14.51 -6.69 15.77
C TYR A 214 -13.06 -6.57 15.30
N VAL A 215 -12.84 -6.98 14.05
CA VAL A 215 -11.53 -7.02 13.40
C VAL A 215 -11.17 -5.66 12.81
N ALA A 216 -9.95 -5.22 13.10
CA ALA A 216 -9.28 -4.04 12.54
C ALA A 216 -8.04 -4.47 11.73
N PRO A 217 -8.17 -4.76 10.43
CA PRO A 217 -7.04 -5.10 9.60
C PRO A 217 -6.08 -3.91 9.42
N ILE A 218 -4.79 -4.16 9.62
CA ILE A 218 -3.71 -3.19 9.43
C ILE A 218 -2.85 -3.63 8.27
N VAL A 219 -3.01 -2.98 7.12
CA VAL A 219 -2.16 -3.18 5.95
C VAL A 219 -0.89 -2.36 6.15
N ALA A 220 0.25 -3.05 6.33
CA ALA A 220 1.53 -2.42 6.61
C ALA A 220 2.69 -3.18 5.93
N ASP A 221 3.79 -2.49 5.61
CA ASP A 221 5.03 -3.17 5.24
C ASP A 221 5.74 -3.73 6.49
N TRP A 222 6.86 -4.40 6.27
CA TRP A 222 7.79 -4.74 7.32
C TRP A 222 8.51 -3.48 7.84
N PRO A 223 8.60 -3.27 9.17
CA PRO A 223 8.40 -4.25 10.23
C PRO A 223 7.01 -4.27 10.88
N GLY A 224 6.03 -3.52 10.38
CA GLY A 224 4.69 -3.44 10.99
C GLY A 224 4.01 -4.80 11.09
N GLN A 225 4.06 -5.59 10.03
CA GLN A 225 3.58 -6.97 10.07
C GLN A 225 4.24 -7.83 11.16
N LEU A 226 5.54 -7.65 11.39
CA LEU A 226 6.27 -8.40 12.40
C LEU A 226 5.85 -7.99 13.81
N PHE A 227 5.91 -6.70 14.10
CA PHE A 227 5.80 -6.22 15.47
C PHE A 227 4.38 -6.31 16.01
N ILE A 228 3.37 -6.05 15.17
CA ILE A 228 1.96 -6.26 15.55
C ILE A 228 1.70 -7.75 15.81
N ARG A 229 2.18 -8.64 14.92
CA ARG A 229 2.06 -10.10 15.12
C ARG A 229 2.79 -10.59 16.35
N LYS A 230 3.96 -10.03 16.63
CA LYS A 230 4.72 -10.34 17.84
C LYS A 230 3.93 -9.96 19.10
N ALA A 231 3.31 -8.78 19.10
CA ALA A 231 2.44 -8.36 20.21
C ALA A 231 1.26 -9.34 20.43
N LEU A 232 0.55 -9.71 19.35
CA LEU A 232 -0.52 -10.72 19.40
C LEU A 232 -0.04 -12.08 19.94
N THR A 233 1.13 -12.52 19.48
CA THR A 233 1.73 -13.80 19.94
C THR A 233 2.04 -13.76 21.44
N HIS A 234 2.61 -12.65 21.94
CA HIS A 234 2.86 -12.48 23.38
C HIS A 234 1.57 -12.41 24.18
N LEU A 235 0.55 -11.72 23.67
CA LEU A 235 -0.76 -11.63 24.30
C LEU A 235 -1.40 -13.02 24.46
N HIS A 236 -1.44 -13.83 23.39
CA HIS A 236 -2.02 -15.17 23.45
C HIS A 236 -1.20 -16.15 24.30
N ALA A 237 0.13 -16.00 24.33
CA ALA A 237 1.00 -16.88 25.13
C ALA A 237 0.89 -16.61 26.64
N LEU A 238 0.69 -15.36 27.05
CA LEU A 238 0.64 -14.95 28.46
C LEU A 238 -0.79 -14.81 29.01
N GLY A 239 -1.79 -14.71 28.13
CA GLY A 239 -3.20 -14.55 28.50
C GLY A 239 -3.41 -13.40 29.49
N LEU A 240 -4.09 -13.68 30.61
CA LEU A 240 -4.40 -12.71 31.66
C LEU A 240 -3.16 -12.12 32.38
N GLN A 241 -1.97 -12.71 32.21
CA GLN A 241 -0.72 -12.20 32.79
C GLN A 241 0.01 -11.22 31.86
N SER A 242 -0.51 -11.01 30.65
CA SER A 242 0.08 -10.09 29.68
C SER A 242 -0.09 -8.63 30.11
N ALA A 243 0.98 -7.84 30.01
CA ALA A 243 0.89 -6.38 30.11
C ALA A 243 0.33 -5.72 28.83
N ILE A 244 0.09 -6.50 27.77
CA ILE A 244 -0.47 -6.03 26.51
C ILE A 244 -2.00 -5.94 26.66
N PRO A 245 -2.62 -4.80 26.30
CA PRO A 245 -4.08 -4.64 26.37
C PRO A 245 -4.82 -5.71 25.53
N LYS A 246 -5.93 -6.24 26.06
CA LYS A 246 -6.72 -7.28 25.37
C LYS A 246 -7.29 -6.76 24.04
N GLU A 247 -7.57 -5.47 23.95
CA GLU A 247 -8.08 -4.81 22.75
C GLU A 247 -7.14 -4.95 21.54
N ILE A 248 -5.87 -5.32 21.76
CA ILE A 248 -4.93 -5.64 20.70
C ILE A 248 -5.40 -6.86 19.87
N GLU A 249 -6.22 -7.76 20.43
CA GLU A 249 -6.86 -8.87 19.69
C GLU A 249 -7.70 -8.40 18.50
N SER A 250 -8.15 -7.14 18.49
CA SER A 250 -8.90 -6.59 17.35
C SER A 250 -8.02 -6.50 16.10
N PHE A 251 -6.71 -6.31 16.24
CA PHE A 251 -5.84 -5.99 15.11
C PHE A 251 -5.35 -7.23 14.36
N ILE A 252 -5.33 -7.15 13.03
CA ILE A 252 -4.75 -8.19 12.17
C ILE A 252 -3.74 -7.56 11.21
N PRO A 253 -2.43 -7.90 11.30
CA PRO A 253 -1.45 -7.40 10.34
C PRO A 253 -1.59 -8.08 8.98
N MET A 254 -1.77 -7.27 7.94
CA MET A 254 -1.99 -7.67 6.55
C MET A 254 -0.81 -7.29 5.66
N LEU A 255 -0.58 -8.07 4.60
CA LEU A 255 0.46 -7.83 3.61
C LEU A 255 0.17 -6.54 2.83
N GLY A 256 1.12 -5.59 2.81
CA GLY A 256 1.10 -4.41 1.95
C GLY A 256 1.25 -4.76 0.46
N PRO A 257 0.17 -4.70 -0.36
CA PRO A 257 0.22 -5.16 -1.75
C PRO A 257 1.03 -4.22 -2.64
N LEU A 258 1.00 -2.91 -2.38
CA LEU A 258 1.80 -1.91 -3.09
C LEU A 258 3.30 -2.11 -2.77
N HIS A 259 3.64 -2.32 -1.50
CA HIS A 259 5.00 -2.61 -1.06
C HIS A 259 5.55 -3.93 -1.61
N LEU A 260 4.74 -5.01 -1.64
CA LEU A 260 5.09 -6.26 -2.33
C LEU A 260 5.47 -6.01 -3.78
N SER A 261 4.67 -5.20 -4.46
CA SER A 261 4.84 -4.88 -5.86
C SER A 261 6.06 -3.99 -6.12
N LEU A 262 6.35 -3.02 -5.25
CA LEU A 262 7.56 -2.20 -5.34
C LEU A 262 8.81 -3.05 -5.11
N ASN A 263 8.86 -3.78 -4.00
CA ASN A 263 10.02 -4.57 -3.59
C ASN A 263 10.36 -5.68 -4.58
N SER A 264 9.35 -6.33 -5.15
CA SER A 264 9.57 -7.39 -6.14
C SER A 264 10.13 -6.85 -7.46
N ARG A 265 9.61 -5.72 -7.97
CA ARG A 265 10.15 -5.03 -9.17
C ARG A 265 11.58 -4.55 -8.96
N GLU A 266 11.86 -3.93 -7.82
CA GLU A 266 13.22 -3.51 -7.48
C GLU A 266 14.19 -4.69 -7.45
N HIS A 267 13.75 -5.82 -6.90
CA HIS A 267 14.62 -6.99 -6.78
C HIS A 267 14.92 -7.62 -8.14
N VAL A 268 13.92 -7.75 -9.02
CA VAL A 268 14.11 -8.19 -10.42
C VAL A 268 15.12 -7.31 -11.14
N MET A 269 14.97 -5.98 -11.02
CA MET A 269 15.87 -4.99 -11.63
C MET A 269 17.31 -5.13 -11.12
N ILE A 270 17.51 -5.33 -9.81
CA ILE A 270 18.84 -5.42 -9.20
C ILE A 270 19.54 -6.73 -9.58
N ILE A 271 18.83 -7.85 -9.56
CA ILE A 271 19.41 -9.17 -9.87
C ILE A 271 19.79 -9.27 -11.33
N HIS A 272 18.92 -8.78 -12.22
CA HIS A 272 19.14 -8.82 -13.66
C HIS A 272 19.65 -7.48 -14.18
N HIS A 273 20.39 -6.73 -13.36
CA HIS A 273 20.86 -5.38 -13.70
C HIS A 273 21.66 -5.35 -15.01
N SER A 274 22.50 -6.35 -15.27
CA SER A 274 23.29 -6.46 -16.50
C SER A 274 22.42 -6.57 -17.76
N PHE A 275 21.31 -7.30 -17.70
CA PHE A 275 20.34 -7.38 -18.79
C PHE A 275 19.68 -6.02 -19.03
N PHE A 276 19.19 -5.39 -17.96
CA PHE A 276 18.50 -4.10 -18.06
C PHE A 276 19.44 -2.96 -18.45
N GLU A 277 20.71 -3.01 -18.07
CA GLU A 277 21.73 -2.05 -18.46
C GLU A 277 22.00 -2.12 -19.97
N GLN A 278 22.14 -3.32 -20.54
CA GLN A 278 22.28 -3.50 -21.98
C GLN A 278 21.05 -2.98 -22.73
N MET A 279 19.85 -3.33 -22.27
CA MET A 279 18.60 -2.83 -22.84
C MET A 279 18.51 -1.30 -22.74
N PHE A 280 18.88 -0.72 -21.58
CA PHE A 280 18.87 0.72 -21.37
C PHE A 280 19.83 1.45 -22.32
N HIS A 281 21.06 0.96 -22.49
CA HIS A 281 22.03 1.56 -23.41
C HIS A 281 21.60 1.43 -24.88
N PHE A 282 20.91 0.35 -25.23
CA PHE A 282 20.33 0.17 -26.56
C PHE A 282 19.23 1.20 -26.85
N VAL A 283 18.30 1.38 -25.90
CA VAL A 283 17.12 2.26 -26.09
C VAL A 283 17.46 3.74 -25.92
N PHE A 284 18.26 4.11 -24.92
CA PHE A 284 18.50 5.50 -24.54
C PHE A 284 19.89 6.03 -24.95
N GLY A 285 20.74 5.17 -25.52
CA GLY A 285 22.07 5.50 -26.00
C GLY A 285 23.20 5.11 -25.04
N LYS A 286 24.33 4.67 -25.62
CA LYS A 286 25.49 4.11 -24.90
C LYS A 286 26.15 5.05 -23.89
N ASN A 287 25.99 6.37 -24.08
CA ASN A 287 26.59 7.37 -23.19
C ASN A 287 25.72 7.69 -21.96
N LYS A 288 24.50 7.13 -21.87
CA LYS A 288 23.61 7.34 -20.72
C LYS A 288 23.91 6.31 -19.65
N LYS A 289 23.98 6.73 -18.39
CA LYS A 289 24.26 5.83 -17.26
C LYS A 289 22.97 5.35 -16.59
N LEU A 290 22.80 4.04 -16.46
CA LEU A 290 21.79 3.46 -15.58
C LEU A 290 22.32 3.41 -14.15
N ALA A 291 21.54 3.91 -13.19
CA ALA A 291 21.90 3.81 -11.78
C ALA A 291 21.86 2.34 -11.32
N LYS A 292 22.72 1.95 -10.36
CA LYS A 292 22.66 0.62 -9.74
C LYS A 292 21.32 0.33 -9.06
N LYS A 293 20.68 1.39 -8.54
CA LYS A 293 19.31 1.40 -8.02
C LYS A 293 18.54 2.50 -8.74
N PRO A 294 17.88 2.21 -9.87
CA PRO A 294 17.06 3.19 -10.58
C PRO A 294 15.88 3.66 -9.73
N LYS A 295 15.33 4.84 -10.02
CA LYS A 295 14.08 5.30 -9.40
C LYS A 295 12.90 4.39 -9.81
N PRO A 296 11.86 4.23 -8.97
CA PRO A 296 10.73 3.33 -9.26
C PRO A 296 10.10 3.51 -10.65
N TRP A 297 9.85 4.75 -11.09
CA TRP A 297 9.30 5.01 -12.43
C TRP A 297 10.18 4.47 -13.57
N ARG A 298 11.51 4.48 -13.41
CA ARG A 298 12.46 3.97 -14.41
C ARG A 298 12.48 2.44 -14.39
N ILE A 299 12.32 1.84 -13.21
CA ILE A 299 12.17 0.39 -13.09
C ILE A 299 10.91 -0.05 -13.82
N ASN A 300 9.76 0.58 -13.54
CA ASN A 300 8.50 0.27 -14.22
C ASN A 300 8.61 0.38 -15.74
N LEU A 301 9.23 1.45 -16.24
CA LEU A 301 9.46 1.65 -17.67
C LEU A 301 10.30 0.52 -18.28
N LEU A 302 11.42 0.15 -17.65
CA LEU A 302 12.30 -0.90 -18.19
C LEU A 302 11.63 -2.28 -18.16
N LEU A 303 10.93 -2.61 -17.08
CA LEU A 303 10.18 -3.87 -17.00
C LEU A 303 9.07 -3.93 -18.06
N GLU A 304 8.33 -2.83 -18.27
CA GLU A 304 7.28 -2.78 -19.30
C GLU A 304 7.85 -2.85 -20.72
N LEU A 305 8.99 -2.21 -20.98
CA LEU A 305 9.69 -2.31 -22.26
C LEU A 305 10.17 -3.75 -22.53
N ALA A 306 10.74 -4.41 -21.52
CA ALA A 306 11.16 -5.81 -21.61
C ALA A 306 9.98 -6.74 -21.88
N ARG A 307 8.87 -6.59 -21.13
CA ARG A 307 7.63 -7.34 -21.36
C ARG A 307 7.09 -7.13 -22.77
N SER A 308 6.97 -5.87 -23.19
CA SER A 308 6.44 -5.48 -24.50
C SER A 308 7.32 -5.98 -25.65
N GLY A 309 8.64 -5.94 -25.48
CA GLY A 309 9.59 -6.49 -26.45
C GLY A 309 9.49 -8.02 -26.53
N TRP A 310 9.43 -8.69 -25.37
CA TRP A 310 9.31 -10.14 -25.29
C TRP A 310 8.08 -10.67 -26.01
N VAL A 311 6.90 -10.08 -25.77
CA VAL A 311 5.64 -10.47 -26.43
C VAL A 311 5.77 -10.46 -27.96
N LYS A 312 6.57 -9.55 -28.54
CA LYS A 312 6.74 -9.44 -29.99
C LYS A 312 7.67 -10.48 -30.61
N ILE A 313 8.60 -11.04 -29.84
CA ILE A 313 9.65 -11.94 -30.37
C ILE A 313 9.58 -13.35 -29.77
N LYS A 314 8.68 -13.57 -28.81
CA LYS A 314 8.57 -14.83 -28.05
C LYS A 314 8.42 -16.01 -28.99
N ASN A 315 7.53 -15.93 -29.98
CA ASN A 315 7.24 -17.05 -30.87
C ASN A 315 8.46 -17.47 -31.69
N GLU A 316 9.18 -16.50 -32.25
CA GLU A 316 10.38 -16.72 -33.05
C GLU A 316 11.52 -17.32 -32.21
N VAL A 317 11.71 -16.81 -30.99
CA VAL A 317 12.70 -17.34 -30.03
C VAL A 317 12.34 -18.78 -29.62
N MET A 318 11.06 -19.03 -29.29
CA MET A 318 10.60 -20.37 -28.89
C MET A 318 10.68 -21.37 -30.04
N GLN A 319 10.42 -20.98 -31.29
CA GLN A 319 10.61 -21.84 -32.46
C GLN A 319 12.07 -22.21 -32.70
N LYS A 320 13.00 -21.27 -32.47
CA LYS A 320 14.43 -21.48 -32.73
C LYS A 320 15.13 -22.34 -31.68
N PHE A 321 14.83 -22.11 -30.40
CA PHE A 321 15.52 -22.77 -29.30
C PHE A 321 14.71 -23.91 -28.66
N GLY A 322 13.38 -23.86 -28.76
CA GLY A 322 12.48 -24.85 -28.16
C GLY A 322 12.33 -24.72 -26.64
N SER A 323 11.23 -25.24 -26.10
CA SER A 323 10.95 -25.27 -24.65
C SER A 323 11.89 -26.20 -23.87
N THR A 324 12.53 -27.15 -24.55
CA THR A 324 13.41 -28.17 -23.97
C THR A 324 14.89 -27.77 -23.97
N CYS A 325 15.26 -26.57 -24.44
CA CYS A 325 16.62 -26.09 -24.38
C CYS A 325 17.11 -26.06 -22.92
N LYS A 326 18.20 -26.77 -22.63
CA LYS A 326 18.76 -26.89 -21.27
C LYS A 326 19.84 -25.84 -20.97
N ASP A 327 20.15 -24.97 -21.94
CA ASP A 327 21.14 -23.92 -21.75
C ASP A 327 20.72 -22.97 -20.62
N VAL A 328 21.65 -22.72 -19.69
CA VAL A 328 21.36 -22.00 -18.44
C VAL A 328 21.06 -20.53 -18.70
N GLU A 329 21.77 -19.91 -19.64
CA GLU A 329 21.58 -18.50 -19.97
C GLU A 329 20.22 -18.29 -20.63
N TYR A 330 19.88 -19.14 -21.61
CA TYR A 330 18.57 -19.18 -22.24
C TYR A 330 17.45 -19.35 -21.21
N ARG A 331 17.55 -20.36 -20.34
CA ARG A 331 16.53 -20.61 -19.30
C ARG A 331 16.39 -19.44 -18.32
N THR A 332 17.49 -18.76 -18.00
CA THR A 332 17.47 -17.57 -17.14
C THR A 332 16.75 -16.40 -17.80
N VAL A 333 16.97 -16.17 -19.10
CA VAL A 333 16.28 -15.13 -19.86
C VAL A 333 14.80 -15.44 -20.01
N ILE A 334 14.44 -16.70 -20.30
CA ILE A 334 13.03 -17.13 -20.36
C ILE A 334 12.35 -16.94 -19.00
N ASP A 335 12.99 -17.35 -17.89
CA ASP A 335 12.43 -17.13 -16.56
C ASP A 335 12.22 -15.63 -16.27
N LEU A 336 13.20 -14.79 -16.61
CA LEU A 336 13.09 -13.34 -16.45
C LEU A 336 11.90 -12.76 -17.23
N LEU A 337 11.80 -13.08 -18.52
CA LEU A 337 10.85 -12.46 -19.43
C LEU A 337 9.43 -13.04 -19.33
N ASP A 338 9.31 -14.33 -19.03
CA ASP A 338 8.02 -15.06 -19.05
C ASP A 338 7.46 -15.37 -17.66
N ASN A 339 8.27 -15.23 -16.59
CA ASN A 339 7.82 -15.39 -15.19
C ASN A 339 7.97 -14.11 -14.38
N LEU A 340 9.21 -13.64 -14.19
CA LEU A 340 9.53 -12.65 -13.16
C LEU A 340 8.96 -11.27 -13.48
N ILE A 341 9.23 -10.77 -14.69
CA ILE A 341 8.75 -9.46 -15.13
C ILE A 341 7.21 -9.40 -15.12
N PRO A 342 6.47 -10.30 -15.80
CA PRO A 342 5.02 -10.15 -15.85
C PRO A 342 4.37 -10.33 -14.47
N ALA A 343 4.80 -11.30 -13.64
CA ALA A 343 4.23 -11.49 -12.31
C ALA A 343 4.41 -10.24 -11.40
N THR A 344 5.59 -9.62 -11.42
CA THR A 344 5.87 -8.44 -10.59
C THR A 344 5.21 -7.17 -11.10
N LEU A 345 4.99 -7.06 -12.42
CA LEU A 345 4.19 -5.98 -13.01
C LEU A 345 2.70 -6.14 -12.63
N ASP A 346 2.15 -7.34 -12.77
CA ASP A 346 0.71 -7.58 -12.71
C ASP A 346 0.15 -7.66 -11.28
N VAL A 347 0.92 -8.20 -10.30
CA VAL A 347 0.44 -8.50 -8.93
C VAL A 347 -0.38 -7.38 -8.30
N TYR A 348 0.09 -6.14 -8.38
CA TYR A 348 -0.64 -4.98 -7.86
C TYR A 348 -1.36 -4.21 -8.96
N ALA A 349 -0.63 -3.91 -10.04
CA ALA A 349 -1.08 -2.95 -11.04
C ALA A 349 -2.34 -3.42 -11.77
N VAL A 350 -2.52 -4.74 -11.88
CA VAL A 350 -3.65 -5.37 -12.55
C VAL A 350 -4.46 -6.21 -11.56
N LEU A 351 -3.86 -7.23 -10.94
CA LEU A 351 -4.60 -8.27 -10.22
C LEU A 351 -5.24 -7.73 -8.93
N PHE A 352 -4.44 -7.12 -8.04
CA PHE A 352 -4.94 -6.55 -6.80
C PHE A 352 -5.98 -5.43 -7.07
N ARG A 353 -5.64 -4.45 -7.90
CA ARG A 353 -6.49 -3.29 -8.18
C ARG A 353 -7.81 -3.64 -8.85
N SER A 354 -7.86 -4.71 -9.64
CA SER A 354 -9.10 -5.17 -10.27
C SER A 354 -9.95 -6.09 -9.39
N GLY A 355 -9.47 -6.43 -8.18
CA GLY A 355 -10.15 -7.39 -7.31
C GLY A 355 -10.07 -8.85 -7.79
N SER A 356 -9.10 -9.17 -8.66
CA SER A 356 -8.90 -10.54 -9.18
C SER A 356 -8.27 -11.44 -8.12
N PHE A 357 -9.08 -11.86 -7.15
CA PHE A 357 -8.62 -12.47 -5.90
C PHE A 357 -7.83 -13.77 -6.09
N GLU A 358 -8.35 -14.73 -6.86
CA GLU A 358 -7.68 -16.04 -7.02
C GLU A 358 -6.34 -15.88 -7.75
N GLU A 359 -6.31 -15.08 -8.82
CA GLU A 359 -5.09 -14.77 -9.58
C GLU A 359 -4.08 -13.99 -8.74
N TYR A 360 -4.54 -13.04 -7.92
CA TYR A 360 -3.71 -12.29 -6.99
C TYR A 360 -3.04 -13.23 -5.99
N VAL A 361 -3.80 -14.09 -5.31
CA VAL A 361 -3.28 -15.04 -4.32
C VAL A 361 -2.27 -16.00 -4.95
N GLU A 362 -2.58 -16.54 -6.12
CA GLU A 362 -1.65 -17.39 -6.88
C GLU A 362 -0.35 -16.64 -7.23
N THR A 363 -0.46 -15.37 -7.64
CA THR A 363 0.69 -14.53 -7.99
C THR A 363 1.53 -14.14 -6.77
N VAL A 364 0.91 -13.88 -5.62
CA VAL A 364 1.61 -13.65 -4.35
C VAL A 364 2.45 -14.87 -3.97
N PHE A 365 1.88 -16.07 -4.12
CA PHE A 365 2.60 -17.33 -3.91
C PHE A 365 3.77 -17.46 -4.89
N ARG A 366 3.55 -17.19 -6.18
CA ARG A 366 4.63 -17.22 -7.18
C ARG A 366 5.75 -16.23 -6.86
N ILE A 367 5.43 -14.99 -6.50
CA ILE A 367 6.42 -13.98 -6.09
C ILE A 367 7.20 -14.40 -4.84
N TRP A 368 6.53 -15.07 -3.89
CA TRP A 368 7.21 -15.63 -2.72
C TRP A 368 8.32 -16.62 -3.11
N THR A 369 8.08 -17.48 -4.12
CA THR A 369 9.13 -18.40 -4.60
C THR A 369 10.36 -17.65 -5.11
N PHE A 370 10.17 -16.50 -5.77
CA PHE A 370 11.26 -15.64 -6.24
C PHE A 370 12.03 -15.05 -5.05
N ALA A 371 11.30 -14.52 -4.07
CA ALA A 371 11.87 -13.96 -2.86
C ALA A 371 12.64 -15.01 -2.04
N LEU A 372 12.14 -16.25 -1.99
CA LEU A 372 12.80 -17.38 -1.35
C LEU A 372 14.09 -17.76 -2.08
N ARG A 373 14.04 -17.93 -3.41
CA ARG A 373 15.19 -18.24 -4.27
C ARG A 373 16.34 -17.27 -4.06
N TRP A 374 16.02 -15.98 -3.93
CA TRP A 374 17.01 -14.91 -3.77
C TRP A 374 17.31 -14.53 -2.32
N LYS A 375 16.75 -15.27 -1.34
CA LYS A 375 16.91 -14.99 0.09
C LYS A 375 16.58 -13.53 0.44
N ARG A 376 15.55 -12.95 -0.21
CA ARG A 376 15.12 -11.58 0.05
C ARG A 376 14.65 -11.47 1.50
N LYS A 377 15.39 -10.71 2.30
CA LYS A 377 15.04 -10.42 3.69
C LYS A 377 13.60 -9.90 3.78
N ASN A 378 12.85 -10.36 4.78
CA ASN A 378 11.44 -10.06 5.08
C ASN A 378 10.44 -10.67 4.08
N TYR A 379 10.65 -10.48 2.77
CA TYR A 379 9.72 -10.96 1.74
C TYR A 379 9.81 -12.45 1.43
N ASN A 380 10.83 -13.15 1.93
CA ASN A 380 10.82 -14.61 2.01
C ASN A 380 9.86 -15.14 3.09
N LYS A 381 9.28 -14.27 3.93
CA LYS A 381 8.34 -14.62 5.02
C LYS A 381 7.00 -13.92 4.90
N ALA A 382 6.96 -12.61 4.65
CA ALA A 382 5.73 -11.81 4.69
C ALA A 382 4.59 -12.35 3.79
N PRO A 383 4.84 -12.68 2.50
CA PRO A 383 3.82 -13.34 1.66
C PRO A 383 3.35 -14.69 2.22
N LEU A 384 4.26 -15.50 2.77
CA LEU A 384 3.95 -16.82 3.32
C LEU A 384 3.04 -16.70 4.55
N ILE A 385 3.30 -15.71 5.40
CA ILE A 385 2.49 -15.42 6.58
C ILE A 385 1.06 -15.02 6.15
N PHE A 386 0.94 -14.11 5.18
CA PHE A 386 -0.35 -13.72 4.63
C PHE A 386 -1.12 -14.91 4.03
N LEU A 387 -0.45 -15.76 3.25
CA LEU A 387 -1.06 -16.96 2.67
C LEU A 387 -1.53 -17.93 3.76
N SER A 388 -0.74 -18.12 4.82
CA SER A 388 -1.11 -18.96 5.97
C SER A 388 -2.41 -18.50 6.62
N ASP A 389 -2.52 -17.20 6.90
CA ASP A 389 -3.71 -16.61 7.53
C ASP A 389 -4.91 -16.68 6.60
N LEU A 390 -4.73 -16.36 5.32
CA LEU A 390 -5.81 -16.43 4.32
C LEU A 390 -6.37 -17.84 4.19
N PHE A 391 -5.51 -18.84 4.07
CA PHE A 391 -5.94 -20.25 3.99
C PHE A 391 -6.60 -20.71 5.29
N TYR A 392 -6.11 -20.25 6.46
CA TYR A 392 -6.76 -20.51 7.73
C TYR A 392 -8.21 -20.01 7.73
N TRP A 393 -8.45 -18.77 7.30
CA TRP A 393 -9.80 -18.21 7.26
C TRP A 393 -10.70 -18.94 6.26
N GLN A 394 -10.15 -19.34 5.10
CA GLN A 394 -10.89 -20.12 4.09
C GLN A 394 -11.30 -21.50 4.61
N ASP A 395 -10.36 -22.27 5.17
CA ASP A 395 -10.60 -23.63 5.66
C ASP A 395 -11.62 -23.66 6.81
N ASN A 396 -11.65 -22.61 7.63
CA ASN A 396 -12.56 -22.52 8.77
C ASN A 396 -13.82 -21.69 8.47
N HIS A 397 -14.04 -21.28 7.22
CA HIS A 397 -15.19 -20.47 6.80
C HIS A 397 -15.39 -19.20 7.64
N HIS A 398 -14.28 -18.56 8.05
CA HIS A 398 -14.35 -17.30 8.76
C HIS A 398 -14.74 -16.16 7.79
N PRO A 399 -15.72 -15.30 8.12
CA PRO A 399 -16.25 -14.27 7.19
C PRO A 399 -15.20 -13.26 6.72
N PHE A 400 -14.07 -13.16 7.43
CA PHE A 400 -12.95 -12.35 7.01
C PHE A 400 -12.33 -12.79 5.67
N ALA A 401 -12.38 -14.09 5.33
CA ALA A 401 -11.96 -14.57 4.02
C ALA A 401 -12.80 -13.96 2.88
N ASP A 402 -14.13 -13.92 3.06
CA ASP A 402 -15.05 -13.35 2.09
C ASP A 402 -14.92 -11.82 2.00
N ALA A 403 -14.68 -11.14 3.14
CA ALA A 403 -14.40 -9.71 3.15
C ALA A 403 -13.17 -9.36 2.29
N ILE A 404 -12.07 -10.11 2.42
CA ILE A 404 -10.87 -9.91 1.58
C ILE A 404 -11.18 -10.26 0.12
N LYS A 405 -11.86 -11.38 -0.13
CA LYS A 405 -12.17 -11.83 -1.49
C LYS A 405 -13.02 -10.82 -2.26
N ASN A 406 -14.05 -10.28 -1.62
CA ASN A 406 -15.01 -9.38 -2.28
C ASN A 406 -14.51 -7.93 -2.34
N TYR A 407 -13.69 -7.50 -1.39
CA TYR A 407 -13.22 -6.11 -1.27
C TYR A 407 -11.69 -5.99 -1.33
N LEU A 408 -11.02 -6.89 -2.05
CA LEU A 408 -9.56 -6.95 -2.13
C LEU A 408 -8.89 -5.58 -2.35
N PRO A 409 -9.32 -4.74 -3.32
CA PRO A 409 -8.66 -3.46 -3.58
C PRO A 409 -8.71 -2.46 -2.40
N CYS A 410 -9.59 -2.66 -1.43
CA CYS A 410 -9.68 -1.83 -0.23
C CYS A 410 -8.55 -2.09 0.77
N PHE A 411 -7.94 -3.29 0.75
CA PHE A 411 -6.83 -3.68 1.63
C PHE A 411 -5.49 -3.08 1.16
N ASN A 412 -5.44 -1.76 1.01
CA ASN A 412 -4.40 -1.06 0.27
C ASN A 412 -3.55 -0.15 1.16
N ASP A 413 -2.24 -0.27 1.04
CA ASP A 413 -1.21 0.60 1.62
C ASP A 413 -0.99 1.91 0.82
N TYR A 414 -1.62 2.03 -0.34
CA TYR A 414 -1.65 3.28 -1.11
C TYR A 414 -2.12 4.51 -0.32
N TYR A 415 -3.09 4.34 0.59
CA TYR A 415 -3.70 5.46 1.29
C TYR A 415 -2.71 6.17 2.22
N VAL A 416 -1.87 5.43 2.93
CA VAL A 416 -0.84 6.04 3.79
C VAL A 416 0.28 6.67 2.98
N GLU A 417 0.72 6.02 1.89
CA GLU A 417 1.74 6.54 0.99
C GLU A 417 1.32 7.85 0.32
N ASN A 418 0.08 7.90 -0.17
CA ASN A 418 -0.48 9.13 -0.74
C ASN A 418 -0.62 10.22 0.34
N THR A 419 -1.07 9.86 1.54
CA THR A 419 -1.15 10.79 2.68
C THR A 419 0.22 11.40 2.99
N HIS A 420 1.29 10.59 3.04
CA HIS A 420 2.65 11.07 3.22
C HIS A 420 3.10 11.99 2.09
N SER A 421 2.79 11.66 0.84
CA SER A 421 3.08 12.51 -0.32
C SER A 421 2.45 13.89 -0.17
N ARG A 422 1.16 13.95 0.17
CA ARG A 422 0.42 15.20 0.38
C ARG A 422 0.98 16.02 1.54
N ILE A 423 1.32 15.37 2.66
CA ILE A 423 1.96 16.04 3.81
C ILE A 423 3.30 16.63 3.37
N ARG A 424 4.16 15.86 2.68
CA ARG A 424 5.45 16.34 2.17
C ARG A 424 5.29 17.53 1.23
N ALA A 425 4.31 17.51 0.32
CA ALA A 425 4.08 18.61 -0.62
C ALA A 425 3.68 19.93 0.07
N ASN A 426 3.16 19.85 1.30
CA ASN A 426 2.57 20.96 2.03
C ASN A 426 3.37 21.38 3.29
N THR A 427 4.48 20.71 3.58
CA THR A 427 5.39 21.07 4.67
C THR A 427 6.69 21.62 4.09
N SER A 428 7.38 22.46 4.87
CA SER A 428 8.68 22.99 4.48
C SER A 428 9.81 22.22 5.17
N SER A 429 11.01 22.30 4.59
CA SER A 429 12.22 21.69 5.17
C SER A 429 12.56 22.13 6.58
N ASN A 430 12.04 23.29 6.99
CA ASN A 430 12.33 23.92 8.27
C ASN A 430 11.13 23.84 9.23
N ALA A 431 10.07 23.11 8.88
CA ALA A 431 8.86 23.00 9.68
C ALA A 431 9.16 22.32 11.03
N THR A 432 8.63 22.85 12.13
CA THR A 432 8.68 22.19 13.45
C THR A 432 7.80 20.95 13.47
N ALA A 433 8.02 20.02 14.39
CA ALA A 433 7.19 18.81 14.48
C ALA A 433 5.72 19.15 14.70
N GLU A 434 5.46 20.14 15.56
CA GLU A 434 4.13 20.69 15.81
C GLU A 434 3.50 21.25 14.53
N THR A 435 4.25 22.00 13.71
CA THR A 435 3.74 22.53 12.43
C THR A 435 3.40 21.42 11.43
N ILE A 436 4.22 20.36 11.36
CA ILE A 436 3.96 19.21 10.49
C ILE A 436 2.67 18.49 10.94
N ILE A 437 2.53 18.22 12.24
CA ILE A 437 1.32 17.58 12.81
C ILE A 437 0.07 18.43 12.50
N LYS A 438 0.16 19.75 12.73
CA LYS A 438 -0.93 20.69 12.44
C LYS A 438 -1.32 20.68 10.97
N GLN A 439 -0.34 20.66 10.07
CA GLN A 439 -0.57 20.61 8.64
C GLN A 439 -1.19 19.28 8.20
N ALA A 440 -0.76 18.16 8.78
CA ALA A 440 -1.32 16.83 8.51
C ALA A 440 -2.83 16.78 8.82
N TYR A 441 -3.26 17.32 9.96
CA TYR A 441 -4.69 17.40 10.31
C TYR A 441 -5.50 18.28 9.36
N VAL A 442 -4.92 19.37 8.87
CA VAL A 442 -5.56 20.22 7.87
C VAL A 442 -5.74 19.47 6.54
N ILE A 443 -4.70 18.79 6.06
CA ILE A 443 -4.73 18.01 4.81
C ILE A 443 -5.75 16.87 4.91
N GLY A 444 -5.80 16.16 6.04
CA GLY A 444 -6.76 15.09 6.28
C GLY A 444 -8.22 15.55 6.11
N ILE A 445 -8.52 16.83 6.37
CA ILE A 445 -9.85 17.41 6.14
C ILE A 445 -10.00 17.94 4.70
N ILE A 446 -8.96 18.52 4.11
CA ILE A 446 -9.00 19.09 2.75
C ILE A 446 -9.23 18.01 1.67
N ASN A 447 -8.90 16.74 1.93
CA ASN A 447 -9.26 15.61 1.08
C ASN A 447 -10.78 15.52 0.79
N ILE A 448 -11.64 16.09 1.66
CA ILE A 448 -13.08 16.21 1.46
C ILE A 448 -13.44 17.40 0.54
N ILE A 449 -12.62 18.45 0.52
CA ILE A 449 -12.91 19.72 -0.16
C ILE A 449 -12.48 19.70 -1.64
N ILE A 450 -11.39 18.99 -1.99
CA ILE A 450 -10.89 18.92 -3.39
C ILE A 450 -11.94 18.24 -4.32
N LEU A 451 -12.70 17.27 -3.82
CA LEU A 451 -13.82 16.64 -4.54
C LEU A 451 -14.96 17.62 -4.82
N ILE A 452 -15.26 18.52 -3.88
CA ILE A 452 -16.33 19.52 -4.02
C ILE A 452 -15.93 20.59 -5.05
N PHE A 453 -14.68 21.04 -5.05
CA PHE A 453 -14.22 22.09 -5.96
C PHE A 453 -14.12 21.62 -7.42
N HIS A 454 -13.62 20.40 -7.66
CA HIS A 454 -13.62 19.82 -9.01
C HIS A 454 -15.04 19.57 -9.53
N TYR A 455 -15.96 19.09 -8.68
CA TYR A 455 -17.36 18.90 -9.06
C TYR A 455 -18.05 20.23 -9.44
N ILE A 456 -17.83 21.29 -8.65
CA ILE A 456 -18.42 22.62 -8.94
C ILE A 456 -17.86 23.19 -10.25
N LEU A 457 -16.54 23.15 -10.47
CA LEU A 457 -15.93 23.64 -11.71
C LEU A 457 -16.40 22.84 -12.94
N PHE A 458 -16.57 21.53 -12.83
CA PHE A 458 -17.04 20.71 -13.95
C PHE A 458 -18.52 20.97 -14.25
N VAL A 459 -19.38 21.12 -13.23
CA VAL A 459 -20.82 21.35 -13.41
C VAL A 459 -21.16 22.80 -13.80
N THR A 460 -20.30 23.77 -13.47
CA THR A 460 -20.52 25.19 -13.84
C THR A 460 -19.91 25.59 -15.19
N TYR A 461 -19.00 24.77 -15.75
CA TYR A 461 -18.36 25.03 -17.05
C TYR A 461 -18.57 23.92 -18.09
N SER A 462 -19.49 22.97 -17.83
CA SER A 462 -20.13 22.12 -18.85
C SER A 462 -21.50 22.68 -19.19
#